data_AF-A0A956HYE6-F1
#
_entry.id   AF-A0A956HYE6-F1
#
_cell.length_a   1.000
_cell.length_b   1.000
_cell.length_c   1.000
_cell.angle_alpha   90.00
_cell.angle_beta   90.00
_cell.angle_gamma   90.00
#
_symmetry.space_group_name_H-M   'P 1'
#
loop_
_entity.id
_entity.type
_entity.pdbx_description
1 polymer ?
#
loop_
_entity_poly.entity_id
_entity_poly.type
_entity_poly.pdbx_seq_one_letter_code
_entity_poly.pdbx_strand_id
1 'polypeptide(L)'
;MFKSICIFSGNANKTLAQAIAANLEVPLGRARVNNFSDGETFVEIQENVRGVDVYVVQPTCAPVPTNLMELLVMTDALKRASAGSITAVIPYYGYARQDR
;
A
#
# COMPACT_ATOMS: atom_id res chain seq x y z
N MET A 1 5.28 -21.05 -10.34
CA MET A 1 6.25 -20.18 -9.64
C MET A 1 5.53 -19.62 -8.41
N PHE A 2 5.96 -19.98 -7.20
CA PHE A 2 5.38 -19.40 -5.98
C PHE A 2 5.76 -17.91 -5.96
N LYS A 3 4.78 -17.02 -5.82
CA LYS A 3 5.02 -15.58 -5.75
C LYS A 3 5.62 -15.30 -4.37
N SER A 4 6.92 -15.00 -4.31
CA SER A 4 7.62 -14.75 -3.05
C SER A 4 7.28 -13.37 -2.48
N ILE A 5 7.16 -12.36 -3.35
CA ILE A 5 6.90 -10.97 -2.96
C ILE A 5 5.78 -10.32 -3.79
N CYS A 6 5.05 -9.40 -3.15
CA CYS A 6 4.07 -8.51 -3.79
C CYS A 6 4.31 -7.07 -3.37
N ILE A 7 4.24 -6.13 -4.30
CA ILE A 7 4.35 -4.69 -4.02
C ILE A 7 3.03 -4.02 -4.34
N PHE A 8 2.41 -3.33 -3.39
CA PHE A 8 1.22 -2.51 -3.60
C PHE A 8 1.53 -1.04 -3.36
N SER A 9 0.64 -0.17 -3.86
CA SER A 9 0.71 1.27 -3.67
C SER A 9 -0.68 1.82 -3.43
N GLY A 10 -0.80 2.76 -2.50
CA GLY A 10 -1.94 3.67 -2.47
C GLY A 10 -1.79 4.77 -3.53
N ASN A 11 -2.47 5.91 -3.33
CA ASN A 11 -2.49 7.02 -4.28
C ASN A 11 -1.41 8.08 -4.04
N ALA A 12 -0.67 8.04 -2.93
CA ALA A 12 0.25 9.13 -2.56
C ALA A 12 1.44 9.29 -3.53
N ASN A 13 1.99 8.18 -4.03
CA ASN A 13 3.04 8.21 -5.05
C ASN A 13 3.16 6.91 -5.85
N LYS A 14 2.20 6.69 -6.77
CA LYS A 14 2.19 5.50 -7.65
C LYS A 14 3.41 5.43 -8.57
N THR A 15 3.93 6.57 -9.03
CA THR A 15 5.12 6.62 -9.90
C THR A 15 6.35 6.03 -9.21
N LEU A 16 6.58 6.38 -7.93
CA LEU A 16 7.67 5.82 -7.14
C LEU A 16 7.49 4.32 -6.93
N ALA A 17 6.28 3.86 -6.59
CA ALA A 17 6.01 2.43 -6.42
C ALA A 17 6.24 1.63 -7.70
N GLN A 18 5.85 2.17 -8.85
CA GLN A 18 6.12 1.57 -10.17
C GLN A 18 7.63 1.49 -10.46
N ALA A 19 8.38 2.56 -10.16
CA ALA A 19 9.84 2.56 -10.34
C ALA A 19 10.53 1.52 -9.44
N ILE A 20 10.10 1.39 -8.18
CA ILE A 20 10.62 0.36 -7.25
C ILE A 20 10.30 -1.05 -7.78
N ALA A 21 9.06 -1.29 -8.20
CA ALA A 21 8.63 -2.58 -8.72
C ALA A 21 9.39 -2.96 -10.02
N ALA A 22 9.57 -2.00 -10.92
CA ALA A 22 10.36 -2.18 -12.14
C ALA A 22 11.83 -2.53 -11.85
N ASN A 23 12.44 -1.86 -10.87
CA ASN A 23 13.83 -2.12 -10.47
C ASN A 23 14.01 -3.49 -9.79
N LEU A 24 12.93 -4.06 -9.25
CA LEU A 24 12.89 -5.40 -8.67
C LEU A 24 12.39 -6.46 -9.66
N GLU A 25 12.13 -6.08 -10.91
CA GLU A 25 11.60 -6.95 -11.97
C GLU A 25 10.30 -7.68 -11.58
N VAL A 26 9.47 -7.04 -10.75
CA VAL A 26 8.16 -7.56 -10.35
C VAL A 26 7.04 -6.60 -10.80
N PRO A 27 5.88 -7.12 -11.22
CA PRO A 27 4.74 -6.26 -11.51
C PRO A 27 4.20 -5.64 -10.22
N LEU A 28 3.72 -4.39 -10.32
CA LEU A 28 2.96 -3.79 -9.24
C LEU A 28 1.67 -4.60 -9.02
N GLY A 29 1.36 -4.87 -7.76
CA GLY A 29 0.19 -5.62 -7.35
C GLY A 29 -1.11 -4.92 -7.75
N ARG A 30 -2.12 -5.72 -8.09
CA ARG A 30 -3.43 -5.26 -8.51
C ARG A 30 -4.28 -4.96 -7.28
N ALA A 31 -4.50 -3.68 -7.04
CA ALA A 31 -5.45 -3.20 -6.05
C ALA A 31 -6.21 -1.99 -6.58
N ARG A 32 -7.47 -1.87 -6.21
CA ARG A 32 -8.28 -0.68 -6.43
C ARG A 32 -8.24 0.15 -5.15
N VAL A 33 -7.80 1.40 -5.26
CA VAL A 33 -7.70 2.36 -4.16
C VAL A 33 -8.39 3.63 -4.61
N ASN A 34 -9.55 3.94 -4.03
CA ASN A 34 -10.42 5.04 -4.43
C ASN A 34 -11.13 5.60 -3.19
N ASN A 35 -12.01 6.57 -3.39
CA ASN A 35 -12.94 7.06 -2.38
C ASN A 35 -14.38 6.68 -2.74
N PHE A 36 -15.20 6.42 -1.72
CA PHE A 36 -16.65 6.44 -1.81
C PHE A 36 -17.15 7.87 -2.01
N SER A 37 -18.43 8.04 -2.36
CA SER A 37 -19.03 9.35 -2.64
C SER A 37 -19.07 10.29 -1.44
N ASP A 38 -19.03 9.75 -0.23
CA ASP A 38 -18.95 10.48 1.04
C ASP A 38 -17.50 10.80 1.48
N GLY A 39 -16.51 10.36 0.69
CA GLY A 39 -15.09 10.60 0.93
C GLY A 39 -14.37 9.47 1.68
N GLU A 40 -15.08 8.44 2.14
CA GLU A 40 -14.47 7.30 2.83
C GLU A 40 -13.50 6.55 1.90
N THR A 41 -12.39 6.06 2.46
CA THR A 41 -11.39 5.32 1.69
C THR A 41 -11.89 3.91 1.35
N PHE A 42 -11.84 3.56 0.07
CA PHE A 42 -12.14 2.24 -0.44
C PHE A 42 -10.87 1.54 -0.93
N VAL A 43 -10.62 0.32 -0.44
CA VAL A 43 -9.53 -0.54 -0.94
C VAL A 43 -10.04 -1.94 -1.23
N GLU A 44 -9.67 -2.46 -2.40
CA GLU A 44 -9.92 -3.84 -2.81
C GLU A 44 -8.64 -4.46 -3.38
N ILE A 45 -8.17 -5.55 -2.79
CA ILE A 45 -7.03 -6.33 -3.29
C ILE A 45 -7.53 -7.30 -4.36
N GLN A 46 -7.01 -7.20 -5.58
CA GLN A 46 -7.51 -7.90 -6.77
C GLN A 46 -6.61 -9.07 -7.21
N GLU A 47 -5.85 -9.63 -6.27
CA GLU A 47 -5.04 -10.83 -6.50
C GLU A 47 -4.83 -11.63 -5.21
N ASN A 48 -4.41 -12.89 -5.37
CA ASN A 48 -4.14 -13.75 -4.24
C ASN A 48 -2.81 -13.38 -3.58
N VAL A 49 -2.87 -12.99 -2.30
CA VAL A 49 -1.73 -12.61 -1.47
C VAL A 49 -1.50 -13.58 -0.31
N ARG A 50 -2.23 -14.70 -0.23
CA ARG A 50 -2.17 -15.63 0.90
C ARG A 50 -0.75 -16.20 1.06
N GLY A 51 -0.16 -15.98 2.23
CA GLY A 51 1.19 -16.45 2.55
C GLY A 51 2.32 -15.73 1.79
N VAL A 52 2.03 -14.64 1.07
CA VAL A 52 3.02 -13.85 0.32
C VAL A 52 3.59 -12.74 1.22
N ASP A 53 4.85 -12.38 1.01
CA ASP A 53 5.46 -11.21 1.64
C ASP A 53 5.05 -9.94 0.90
N VAL A 54 4.28 -9.09 1.56
CA VAL A 54 3.68 -7.90 0.95
C VAL A 54 4.38 -6.63 1.39
N TYR A 55 4.69 -5.76 0.43
CA TYR A 55 5.27 -4.44 0.65
C TYR A 55 4.28 -3.38 0.17
N VAL A 56 3.89 -2.45 1.05
CA VAL A 56 2.99 -1.34 0.70
C VAL A 56 3.79 -0.05 0.63
N VAL A 57 3.99 0.47 -0.58
CA VAL A 57 4.66 1.76 -0.81
C VAL A 57 3.63 2.87 -0.70
N GLN A 58 3.68 3.62 0.40
CA GLN A 58 2.75 4.74 0.62
C GLN A 58 3.43 5.80 1.49
N PRO A 59 3.98 6.86 0.89
CA PRO A 59 4.32 8.07 1.63
C PRO A 59 3.08 8.66 2.31
N THR A 60 3.22 9.14 3.55
CA THR A 60 2.15 9.86 4.26
C THR A 60 2.29 11.37 4.07
N CYS A 61 2.53 11.82 2.83
CA CYS A 61 2.59 13.23 2.45
C CYS A 61 1.19 13.84 2.25
N ALA A 62 1.10 15.13 1.90
CA ALA A 62 -0.20 15.77 1.69
C ALA A 62 -1.00 15.12 0.53
N PRO A 63 -2.32 14.87 0.69
CA PRO A 63 -3.14 15.05 1.90
C PRO A 63 -2.87 13.96 2.95
N VAL A 64 -2.33 14.35 4.11
CA VAL A 64 -1.75 13.40 5.08
C VAL A 64 -2.78 12.43 5.66
N PRO A 65 -3.96 12.87 6.15
CA PRO A 65 -4.94 11.94 6.71
C PRO A 65 -5.45 10.92 5.68
N THR A 66 -5.70 11.35 4.45
CA THR A 66 -6.15 10.47 3.37
C THR A 66 -5.10 9.41 3.05
N ASN A 67 -3.84 9.80 2.86
CA ASN A 67 -2.76 8.87 2.52
C ASN A 67 -2.48 7.88 3.66
N LEU A 68 -2.58 8.35 4.91
CA LEU A 68 -2.48 7.50 6.10
C LEU A 68 -3.65 6.50 6.17
N MET A 69 -4.88 6.96 5.93
CA MET A 69 -6.06 6.08 5.94
C MET A 69 -6.01 5.04 4.82
N GLU A 70 -5.57 5.40 3.61
CA GLU A 70 -5.31 4.43 2.54
C GLU A 70 -4.31 3.35 2.95
N LEU A 71 -3.21 3.71 3.61
CA LEU A 71 -2.23 2.75 4.12
C LEU A 71 -2.86 1.78 5.13
N LEU A 72 -3.61 2.32 6.10
CA LEU A 72 -4.22 1.53 7.17
C LEU A 72 -5.30 0.58 6.63
N VAL A 73 -6.19 1.08 5.77
CA VAL A 73 -7.27 0.27 5.17
C VAL A 73 -6.69 -0.80 4.24
N MET A 74 -5.66 -0.47 3.45
CA MET A 74 -4.97 -1.46 2.62
C MET A 74 -4.29 -2.55 3.46
N THR A 75 -3.64 -2.16 4.55
CA THR A 75 -3.00 -3.10 5.48
C THR A 75 -4.03 -4.04 6.12
N ASP A 76 -5.20 -3.53 6.52
CA ASP A 76 -6.29 -4.37 7.04
C ASP A 76 -6.81 -5.35 5.98
N ALA A 77 -7.02 -4.89 4.74
CA ALA A 77 -7.45 -5.75 3.64
C ALA A 77 -6.45 -6.88 3.36
N LEU A 78 -5.14 -6.58 3.33
CA LEU A 78 -4.06 -7.56 3.15
C LEU A 78 -3.99 -8.57 4.30
N LYS A 79 -4.15 -8.11 5.54
CA LYS A 79 -4.19 -8.97 6.73
C LYS A 79 -5.37 -9.94 6.67
N ARG A 80 -6.56 -9.46 6.33
CA ARG A 80 -7.76 -10.31 6.17
C ARG A 80 -7.64 -11.28 5.00
N ALA A 81 -6.92 -10.90 3.95
CA ALA A 81 -6.56 -11.77 2.83
C ALA A 81 -5.48 -12.82 3.19
N SER A 82 -5.02 -12.87 4.44
CA SER A 82 -4.02 -13.82 4.96
C SER A 82 -2.64 -13.67 4.31
N ALA A 83 -2.20 -12.43 4.05
CA ALA A 83 -0.81 -12.14 3.69
C ALA A 83 0.17 -12.75 4.71
N GLY A 84 1.30 -13.26 4.24
CA GLY A 84 2.31 -13.89 5.10
C GLY A 84 3.02 -12.86 5.98
N SER A 85 3.42 -11.75 5.37
CA SER A 85 3.93 -10.57 6.08
C SER A 85 3.45 -9.29 5.37
N ILE A 86 3.41 -8.19 6.11
CA ILE A 86 3.05 -6.87 5.58
C ILE A 86 4.08 -5.85 6.06
N THR A 87 4.84 -5.29 5.13
CA THR A 87 5.85 -4.27 5.37
C THR A 87 5.37 -2.94 4.80
N ALA A 88 5.19 -1.94 5.66
CA ALA A 88 4.90 -0.57 5.22
C ALA A 88 6.20 0.13 4.81
N VAL A 89 6.28 0.55 3.55
CA VAL A 89 7.38 1.35 3.02
C VAL A 89 6.88 2.80 2.94
N ILE A 90 7.34 3.65 3.85
CA ILE A 90 6.87 5.04 4.01
C ILE A 90 8.04 6.01 3.72
N PRO A 91 8.33 6.33 2.43
CA PRO A 91 9.47 7.17 2.05
C PRO A 91 9.48 8.57 2.68
N TYR A 92 8.29 9.14 2.90
CA TYR A 92 8.09 10.36 3.67
C TYR A 92 7.10 10.09 4.78
N TYR A 93 7.53 10.25 6.02
CA TYR A 93 6.72 10.03 7.22
C TYR A 93 6.06 11.35 7.65
N GLY A 94 4.80 11.56 7.23
CA GLY A 94 3.95 12.62 7.74
C GLY A 94 3.76 12.52 9.25
N TYR A 95 3.43 13.65 9.90
CA TYR A 95 3.40 13.79 11.37
C TYR A 95 4.72 13.56 12.11
N ALA A 96 5.84 13.27 11.42
CA ALA A 96 7.14 13.04 12.07
C ALA A 96 7.65 14.20 12.95
N ARG A 97 7.14 15.43 12.77
CA ARG A 97 7.52 16.60 13.57
C ARG A 97 6.75 16.71 14.90
N GLN A 98 5.66 15.94 15.06
CA GLN A 98 4.90 15.83 16.29
C GLN A 98 5.32 14.55 17.03
N ASP A 99 6.58 14.51 17.42
CA ASP A 99 7.26 13.40 18.09
C ASP A 99 7.25 13.51 19.62
N ARG A 100 6.70 14.61 20.15
CA ARG A 100 6.54 14.93 21.56
C ARG A 100 5.17 15.55 21.85
#